data_AF-A0A352S5U1-F1
#
_entry.id   AF-A0A352S5U1-F1
#
_cell.length_a   1.000
_cell.length_b   1.000
_cell.length_c   1.000
_cell.angle_alpha   90.00
_cell.angle_beta   90.00
_cell.angle_gamma   90.00
#
_symmetry.space_group_name_H-M   'P 1'
#
loop_
_entity.id
_entity.type
_entity.pdbx_description
1 polymer ?
#
loop_
_entity_poly.entity_id
_entity_poly.type
_entity_poly.pdbx_seq_one_letter_code
_entity_poly.pdbx_strand_id
1 'polypeptide(L)' 'MKDAAAPAPLALGGLRVLEVGTGPALAYAGKLFADFGAEVIKVE' A
#
# COMPACT_ATOMS: atom_id res chain seq x y z
N MET A 1 34.06 2.54 4.49
CA MET A 1 32.66 2.98 4.66
C MET A 1 31.94 2.66 3.37
N LYS A 2 31.05 1.67 3.39
CA LYS A 2 30.38 1.11 2.21
C LYS A 2 29.11 1.93 1.98
N ASP A 3 28.96 2.48 0.78
CA ASP A 3 27.85 3.35 0.40
C ASP A 3 26.50 2.74 0.80
N ALA A 4 25.75 3.46 1.63
CA ALA A 4 24.38 3.09 1.94
C ALA A 4 23.52 3.46 0.72
N ALA A 5 23.18 2.45 -0.09
CA ALA A 5 22.21 2.64 -1.17
C ALA A 5 20.90 3.18 -0.59
N ALA A 6 20.34 4.22 -1.22
CA ALA A 6 19.03 4.75 -0.83
C ALA A 6 17.98 3.62 -0.83
N PRO A 7 17.00 3.63 0.10
CA PRO A 7 15.99 2.58 0.17
C PRO A 7 15.25 2.50 -1.17
N ALA A 8 15.21 1.29 -1.75
CA ALA A 8 14.41 1.04 -2.93
C ALA A 8 12.93 1.31 -2.62
N PRO A 9 12.16 1.88 -3.56
CA PRO A 9 10.72 2.06 -3.37
C PRO A 9 10.05 0.71 -3.11
N LEU A 10 9.02 0.71 -2.26
CA LEU A 10 8.19 -0.47 -2.03
C LEU A 10 7.50 -0.89 -3.34
N ALA A 11 7.17 -2.18 -3.44
CA ALA A 11 6.73 -2.81 -4.69
C ALA A 11 5.49 -2.14 -5.33
N LEU A 12 4.60 -1.56 -4.52
CA LEU A 12 3.39 -0.86 -4.97
C LEU A 12 3.45 0.66 -4.72
N GLY A 13 4.65 1.19 -4.45
CA GLY A 13 4.89 2.61 -4.31
C GLY A 13 4.39 3.39 -5.53
N GLY A 14 3.63 4.46 -5.28
CA GLY A 14 3.09 5.34 -6.33
C GLY A 14 1.75 4.91 -6.91
N LEU A 15 1.19 3.77 -6.50
CA LEU A 15 -0.17 3.39 -6.85
C LEU A 15 -1.19 4.03 -5.92
N ARG A 16 -2.35 4.41 -6.47
CA ARG A 16 -3.53 4.86 -5.74
C ARG A 16 -4.64 3.82 -5.89
N VAL A 17 -5.13 3.29 -4.79
CA VAL A 17 -6.11 2.20 -4.73
C VAL A 17 -7.37 2.70 -4.05
N LEU A 18 -8.51 2.54 -4.71
CA LEU A 18 -9.82 2.85 -4.14
C LEU A 18 -10.44 1.59 -3.53
N GLU A 19 -10.66 1.59 -2.22
CA GLU A 19 -11.34 0.53 -1.48
C GLU A 19 -12.85 0.85 -1.43
N VAL A 20 -13.66 0.06 -2.15
CA VAL A 20 -15.12 0.25 -2.26
C VAL A 20 -15.85 -0.97 -1.70
N GLY A 21 -16.66 -0.76 -0.68
CA GLY A 21 -17.41 -1.80 0.02
C GLY A 21 -17.04 -1.89 1.49
N THR A 22 -17.48 -2.96 2.17
CA THR A 22 -17.27 -3.12 3.61
C THR A 22 -16.91 -4.56 3.99
N GLY A 23 -16.36 -4.72 5.19
CA GLY A 23 -16.09 -6.03 5.79
C GLY A 23 -14.60 -6.38 5.91
N PRO A 24 -14.29 -7.44 6.68
CA PRO A 24 -12.93 -7.78 7.07
C PRO A 24 -12.06 -8.24 5.89
N ALA A 25 -12.64 -8.93 4.91
CA ALA A 25 -11.91 -9.39 3.73
C ALA A 25 -11.41 -8.21 2.88
N LEU A 26 -12.27 -7.20 2.67
CA LEU A 26 -11.91 -5.99 1.93
C LEU A 26 -10.85 -5.18 2.68
N ALA A 27 -11.05 -4.98 3.99
CA ALA A 27 -10.08 -4.26 4.81
C ALA A 27 -8.70 -4.95 4.84
N TYR A 28 -8.68 -6.29 4.82
CA TYR A 28 -7.44 -7.05 4.74
C TYR A 28 -6.75 -6.90 3.38
N ALA A 29 -7.53 -6.91 2.29
CA ALA A 29 -6.98 -6.63 0.96
C ALA A 29 -6.36 -5.22 0.91
N GLY A 30 -7.09 -4.18 1.34
CA GLY A 30 -6.57 -2.81 1.42
C GLY A 30 -5.29 -2.70 2.26
N LYS A 31 -5.25 -3.39 3.40
CA LYS A 31 -4.06 -3.47 4.25
C LYS A 31 -2.84 -4.05 3.52
N LEU A 32 -3.00 -5.11 2.72
CA LEU A 32 -1.89 -5.66 1.93
C LEU A 32 -1.36 -4.65 0.90
N PHE A 33 -2.24 -3.91 0.22
CA PHE A 33 -1.80 -2.86 -0.71
C PHE A 33 -1.01 -1.76 -0.01
N ALA A 34 -1.50 -1.31 1.15
CA ALA A 34 -0.84 -0.27 1.95
C ALA A 34 0.53 -0.73 2.47
N ASP A 35 0.66 -1.98 2.93
CA ASP A 35 1.93 -2.54 3.41
C ASP A 35 3.02 -2.54 2.34
N PHE A 36 2.64 -2.72 1.07
CA PHE A 36 3.56 -2.65 -0.07
C PHE A 36 3.66 -1.25 -0.68
N GLY A 37 3.15 -0.22 0.00
CA GLY A 37 3.42 1.19 -0.30
C GLY A 37 2.40 1.89 -1.19
N ALA A 38 1.24 1.30 -1.44
CA ALA A 38 0.15 1.99 -2.15
C ALA A 38 -0.56 3.03 -1.26
N GLU A 39 -1.06 4.11 -1.86
CA GLU A 39 -2.03 5.02 -1.25
C GLU A 39 -3.42 4.39 -1.35
N VAL A 40 -3.95 3.88 -0.23
CA VAL A 40 -5.27 3.25 -0.19
C VAL A 40 -6.31 4.25 0.34
N ILE A 41 -7.33 4.52 -0.46
CA ILE A 41 -8.41 5.47 -0.18
C ILE A 41 -9.68 4.67 0.09
N LYS A 42 -10.24 4.78 1.29
CA LYS A 42 -11.47 4.10 1.68
C LYS A 42 -12.67 4.97 1.37
N VAL A 43 -13.71 4.39 0.76
CA VAL A 43 -15.01 5.04 0.56
C VAL A 43 -16.00 4.40 1.52
N GLU A 44 -16.52 5.20 2.45
CA GLU A 44 -17.54 4.78 3.44
C GLU A 44 -18.97 4.83 2.88
#